data_AF-A0A774MXW2-F1
#
_entry.id   AF-A0A774MXW2-F1
#
_cell.length_a   1.000
_cell.length_b   1.000
_cell.length_c   1.000
_cell.angle_alpha   90.00
_cell.angle_beta   90.00
_cell.angle_gamma   90.00
#
_symmetry.space_group_name_H-M   'P 1'
#
loop_
_entity.id
_entity.type
_entity.pdbx_description
1 polymer ?
#
loop_
_entity_poly.entity_id
_entity_poly.type
_entity_poly.pdbx_seq_one_letter_code
_entity_poly.pdbx_strand_id
1 'polypeptide(L)'
;QPLFPTITRYFTENGDSAMERIIAQVLKNTDNRIRNEMRVNPAFLFAAMFWYPLLEMAQKIAQESGLAYYDAFALAMNDVLDEACRSLAIPKRLTTLTRDIWQLQLRMSRRQGKRAWKLMEHPKFRAAFDLLELRAQVENNTELQRLAQWWAEFQASAPPEQKGMLNELDDDPAPRRRRSRPRKRAPRREGTV
;
A
#
# COMPACT_ATOMS: atom_id res chain seq x y z
N GLN A 1 -15.29 6.51 26.04
CA GLN A 1 -14.01 6.45 25.29
C GLN A 1 -14.31 6.68 23.81
N PRO A 2 -13.53 7.50 23.08
CA PRO A 2 -13.69 7.66 21.64
C PRO A 2 -13.32 6.36 20.91
N LEU A 3 -14.04 6.01 19.84
CA LEU A 3 -13.84 4.76 19.09
C LEU A 3 -12.56 4.77 18.23
N PHE A 4 -12.14 5.94 17.74
CA PHE A 4 -11.01 6.08 16.81
C PHE A 4 -10.02 7.18 17.25
N PRO A 5 -9.37 7.06 18.42
CA PRO A 5 -8.48 8.10 18.92
C PRO A 5 -7.30 8.38 17.98
N THR A 6 -6.79 7.36 17.27
CA THR A 6 -5.71 7.54 16.29
C THR A 6 -6.14 8.43 15.12
N ILE A 7 -7.38 8.32 14.64
CA ILE A 7 -7.88 9.11 13.51
C ILE A 7 -8.20 10.54 13.95
N THR A 8 -8.87 10.70 15.09
CA THR A 8 -9.31 12.02 15.58
C THR A 8 -8.15 13.01 15.75
N ARG A 9 -6.94 12.52 16.05
CA ARG A 9 -5.73 13.36 16.17
C ARG A 9 -5.30 14.03 14.86
N TYR A 10 -5.68 13.46 13.72
CA TYR A 10 -5.27 13.96 12.40
C TYR A 10 -6.38 14.77 11.70
N PHE A 11 -7.51 15.02 12.37
CA PHE A 11 -8.53 15.91 11.83
C PHE A 11 -8.04 17.36 11.78
N THR A 12 -8.52 18.08 10.78
CA THR A 12 -8.14 19.47 10.52
C THR A 12 -9.31 20.39 10.78
N GLU A 13 -9.07 21.63 11.20
CA GLU A 13 -10.15 22.59 11.45
C GLU A 13 -10.99 22.87 10.19
N ASN A 14 -10.35 22.83 9.02
CA ASN A 14 -11.00 23.03 7.73
C ASN A 14 -11.80 21.81 7.26
N GLY A 15 -11.61 20.63 7.86
CA GLY A 15 -12.33 19.39 7.54
C GLY A 15 -12.07 18.83 6.12
N ASP A 16 -10.95 19.24 5.49
CA ASP A 16 -10.70 19.03 4.07
C ASP A 16 -9.37 18.30 3.78
N SER A 17 -8.80 17.64 4.80
CA SER A 17 -7.61 16.84 4.63
C SER A 17 -7.86 15.63 3.72
N ALA A 18 -6.78 15.11 3.12
CA ALA A 18 -6.85 13.86 2.35
C ALA A 18 -7.41 12.70 3.20
N MET A 19 -7.13 12.69 4.51
CA MET A 19 -7.70 11.70 5.42
C MET A 19 -9.21 11.84 5.58
N GLU A 20 -9.71 13.06 5.81
CA GLU A 20 -11.15 13.29 5.96
C GLU A 20 -11.90 12.95 4.67
N ARG A 21 -11.36 13.35 3.52
CA ARG A 21 -11.90 13.02 2.20
C ARG A 21 -11.93 11.52 1.91
N ILE A 22 -10.85 10.78 2.21
CA ILE A 22 -10.84 9.33 1.98
C ILE A 22 -11.82 8.60 2.88
N ILE A 23 -11.95 9.02 4.14
CA ILE A 23 -12.92 8.44 5.08
C ILE A 23 -14.33 8.69 4.59
N ALA A 24 -14.66 9.93 4.20
CA ALA A 24 -15.96 10.25 3.64
C ALA A 24 -16.26 9.43 2.37
N GLN A 25 -15.28 9.30 1.46
CA GLN A 25 -15.48 8.58 0.21
C GLN A 25 -15.61 7.07 0.41
N VAL A 26 -14.80 6.44 1.27
CA VAL A 26 -14.89 5.00 1.53
C VAL A 26 -16.20 4.63 2.21
N LEU A 27 -16.73 5.48 3.09
CA LEU A 27 -18.03 5.28 3.73
C LEU A 27 -19.17 5.42 2.71
N LYS A 28 -19.17 6.48 1.87
CA LYS A 28 -20.14 6.62 0.76
C LYS A 28 -20.14 5.41 -0.17
N ASN A 29 -18.95 4.94 -0.54
CA ASN A 29 -18.81 3.76 -1.39
C ASN A 29 -19.37 2.52 -0.68
N THR A 30 -19.08 2.35 0.61
CA THR A 30 -19.59 1.23 1.41
C THR A 30 -21.11 1.25 1.49
N ASP A 31 -21.72 2.40 1.77
CA ASP A 31 -23.18 2.56 1.80
C ASP A 31 -23.81 2.16 0.47
N ASN A 32 -23.25 2.64 -0.65
CA ASN A 32 -23.71 2.27 -1.99
C ASN A 32 -23.59 0.76 -2.24
N ARG A 33 -22.52 0.11 -1.75
CA ARG A 33 -22.38 -1.35 -1.88
C ARG A 33 -23.44 -2.10 -1.10
N ILE A 34 -23.71 -1.69 0.14
CA ILE A 34 -24.73 -2.32 0.99
C ILE A 34 -26.13 -2.16 0.37
N ARG A 35 -26.46 -0.97 -0.14
CA ARG A 35 -27.74 -0.71 -0.82
C ARG A 35 -27.94 -1.58 -2.06
N ASN A 36 -26.86 -1.91 -2.76
CA ASN A 36 -26.87 -2.77 -3.94
C ASN A 36 -26.64 -4.26 -3.61
N GLU A 37 -26.82 -4.66 -2.34
CA GLU A 37 -26.64 -6.04 -1.85
C GLU A 37 -25.27 -6.67 -2.17
N MET A 38 -24.25 -5.83 -2.38
CA MET A 38 -22.90 -6.28 -2.65
C MET A 38 -22.15 -6.60 -1.36
N ARG A 39 -21.33 -7.65 -1.40
CA ARG A 39 -20.45 -7.99 -0.27
C ARG A 39 -19.44 -6.87 -0.01
N VAL A 40 -19.31 -6.50 1.27
CA VAL A 40 -18.32 -5.54 1.77
C VAL A 40 -17.21 -6.29 2.50
N ASN A 41 -15.97 -5.81 2.39
CA ASN A 41 -14.83 -6.34 3.11
C ASN A 41 -14.51 -5.44 4.34
N PRO A 42 -14.74 -5.88 5.58
CA PRO A 42 -14.45 -5.08 6.77
C PRO A 42 -12.98 -4.68 6.90
N ALA A 43 -12.04 -5.53 6.48
CA ALA A 43 -10.62 -5.22 6.53
C ALA A 43 -10.24 -4.06 5.59
N PHE A 44 -10.95 -3.92 4.46
CA PHE A 44 -10.75 -2.83 3.52
C PHE A 44 -11.13 -1.48 4.14
N LEU A 45 -12.24 -1.43 4.87
CA LEU A 45 -12.66 -0.20 5.56
C LEU A 45 -11.58 0.28 6.54
N PHE A 46 -11.05 -0.61 7.38
CA PHE A 46 -9.93 -0.27 8.27
C PHE A 46 -8.66 0.13 7.50
N ALA A 47 -8.33 -0.59 6.43
CA ALA A 47 -7.15 -0.28 5.62
C ALA A 47 -7.22 1.13 5.00
N ALA A 48 -8.40 1.56 4.56
CA ALA A 48 -8.63 2.89 4.01
C ALA A 48 -8.62 3.97 5.10
N MET A 49 -9.33 3.76 6.21
CA MET A 49 -9.43 4.75 7.30
C MET A 49 -8.09 5.04 7.96
N PHE A 50 -7.25 4.02 8.17
CA PHE A 50 -5.94 4.16 8.82
C PHE A 50 -4.79 4.42 7.84
N TRP A 51 -5.07 4.61 6.55
CA TRP A 51 -4.05 4.79 5.53
C TRP A 51 -3.14 6.00 5.81
N TYR A 52 -3.71 7.17 6.05
CA TYR A 52 -2.92 8.38 6.31
C TYR A 52 -2.26 8.39 7.70
N PRO A 53 -2.92 7.97 8.80
CA PRO A 53 -2.22 7.76 10.07
C PRO A 53 -1.01 6.83 9.96
N LEU A 54 -1.09 5.78 9.13
CA LEU A 54 0.04 4.90 8.83
C LEU A 54 1.16 5.61 8.08
N LEU A 55 0.84 6.40 7.05
CA LEU A 55 1.86 7.14 6.29
C LEU A 55 2.60 8.16 7.16
N GLU A 56 1.88 8.93 7.96
CA GLU A 56 2.47 9.91 8.89
C GLU A 56 3.40 9.22 9.89
N MET A 57 2.95 8.12 10.49
CA MET A 57 3.76 7.34 11.43
C MET A 57 5.02 6.74 10.74
N ALA A 58 4.87 6.18 9.54
CA ALA A 58 5.98 5.61 8.79
C ALA A 58 7.02 6.67 8.43
N GLN A 59 6.57 7.86 8.02
CA GLN A 59 7.45 8.99 7.71
C GLN A 59 8.18 9.47 8.96
N LYS A 60 7.49 9.61 10.09
CA LYS A 60 8.09 9.97 11.38
C LYS A 60 9.17 8.97 11.80
N ILE A 61 8.88 7.68 11.81
CA ILE A 61 9.83 6.62 12.18
C ILE A 61 11.06 6.64 11.26
N ALA A 62 10.85 6.79 9.94
CA ALA A 62 11.94 6.84 8.97
C ALA A 62 12.90 8.03 9.23
N GLN A 63 12.34 9.20 9.56
CA GLN A 63 13.12 10.40 9.85
C GLN A 63 13.85 10.33 11.20
N GLU A 64 13.18 9.85 12.26
CA GLU A 64 13.74 9.81 13.62
C GLU A 64 14.78 8.69 13.81
N SER A 65 14.54 7.52 13.21
CA SER A 65 15.39 6.34 13.43
C SER A 65 16.46 6.15 12.34
N GLY A 66 16.39 6.90 11.23
CA GLY A 66 17.27 6.73 10.07
C GLY A 66 17.10 5.39 9.32
N LEU A 67 16.01 4.67 9.60
CA LEU A 67 15.69 3.39 8.98
C LEU A 67 15.28 3.56 7.52
N ALA A 68 15.49 2.52 6.70
CA ALA A 68 14.94 2.49 5.36
C ALA A 68 13.40 2.54 5.42
N TYR A 69 12.77 3.27 4.49
CA TYR A 69 11.31 3.49 4.50
C TYR A 69 10.49 2.19 4.55
N TYR A 70 10.97 1.11 3.90
CA TYR A 70 10.28 -0.18 3.94
C TYR A 70 10.21 -0.77 5.36
N ASP A 71 11.29 -0.66 6.13
CA ASP A 71 11.37 -1.18 7.49
C ASP A 71 10.60 -0.26 8.46
N ALA A 72 10.69 1.06 8.26
CA ALA A 72 9.90 2.04 9.00
C ALA A 72 8.39 1.84 8.79
N PHE A 73 7.96 1.56 7.55
CA PHE A 73 6.57 1.25 7.23
C PHE A 73 6.09 -0.05 7.91
N ALA A 74 6.96 -1.08 8.00
CA ALA A 74 6.64 -2.31 8.70
C ALA A 74 6.40 -2.10 10.20
N LEU A 75 7.21 -1.25 10.84
CA LEU A 75 7.02 -0.86 12.23
C LEU A 75 5.74 -0.04 12.42
N ALA A 76 5.53 0.98 11.58
CA ALA A 76 4.34 1.82 11.63
C ALA A 76 3.03 1.02 11.49
N MET A 77 3.01 -0.02 10.64
CA MET A 77 1.86 -0.92 10.54
C MET A 77 1.55 -1.63 11.86
N ASN A 78 2.57 -2.02 12.64
CA ASN A 78 2.36 -2.61 13.97
C ASN A 78 1.76 -1.59 14.92
N ASP A 79 2.40 -0.42 15.04
CA ASP A 79 2.04 0.58 16.04
C ASP A 79 0.61 1.11 15.83
N VAL A 80 0.23 1.40 14.58
CA VAL A 80 -1.11 1.89 14.24
C VAL A 80 -2.17 0.83 14.52
N LEU A 81 -1.90 -0.44 14.19
CA LEU A 81 -2.86 -1.51 14.45
C LEU A 81 -2.97 -1.83 15.94
N ASP A 82 -1.86 -1.82 16.68
CA ASP A 82 -1.86 -2.09 18.12
C ASP A 82 -2.58 -0.96 18.87
N GLU A 83 -2.41 0.29 18.44
CA GLU A 83 -3.19 1.40 18.97
C GLU A 83 -4.69 1.31 18.66
N ALA A 84 -5.05 0.96 17.42
CA ALA A 84 -6.44 0.72 17.04
C ALA A 84 -7.04 -0.44 17.86
N CYS A 85 -6.28 -1.53 18.07
CA CYS A 85 -6.69 -2.70 18.86
C CYS A 85 -6.93 -2.38 20.34
N ARG A 86 -6.24 -1.37 20.89
CA ARG A 86 -6.48 -0.90 22.27
C ARG A 86 -7.83 -0.20 22.42
N SER A 87 -8.37 0.37 21.34
CA SER A 87 -9.64 1.12 21.36
C SER A 87 -10.81 0.28 20.87
N LEU A 88 -10.57 -0.60 19.89
CA LEU A 88 -11.54 -1.48 19.28
C LEU A 88 -10.96 -2.89 19.25
N ALA A 89 -11.70 -3.89 19.70
CA ALA A 89 -11.27 -5.28 19.61
C ALA A 89 -11.33 -5.77 18.14
N ILE A 90 -10.30 -5.44 17.34
CA ILE A 90 -10.20 -5.85 15.94
C ILE A 90 -9.67 -7.29 15.88
N PRO A 91 -10.41 -8.26 15.30
CA PRO A 91 -9.95 -9.63 15.18
C PRO A 91 -8.63 -9.74 14.40
N LYS A 92 -7.74 -10.64 14.83
CA LYS A 92 -6.43 -10.89 14.19
C LYS A 92 -6.54 -11.17 12.69
N ARG A 93 -7.61 -11.85 12.26
CA ARG A 93 -7.88 -12.09 10.83
C ARG A 93 -8.00 -10.78 10.06
N LEU A 94 -8.70 -9.77 10.59
CA LEU A 94 -8.86 -8.48 9.90
C LEU A 94 -7.54 -7.71 9.87
N THR A 95 -6.79 -7.69 10.97
CA THR A 95 -5.50 -6.99 11.01
C THR A 95 -4.49 -7.59 10.04
N THR A 96 -4.44 -8.93 9.89
CA THR A 96 -3.61 -9.58 8.85
C THR A 96 -4.03 -9.15 7.44
N LEU A 97 -5.33 -9.15 7.14
CA LEU A 97 -5.84 -8.73 5.83
C LEU A 97 -5.52 -7.26 5.54
N THR A 98 -5.64 -6.38 6.54
CA THR A 98 -5.30 -4.96 6.44
C THR A 98 -3.81 -4.77 6.11
N ARG A 99 -2.92 -5.51 6.78
CA ARG A 99 -1.47 -5.49 6.49
C ARG A 99 -1.16 -5.91 5.07
N ASP A 100 -1.79 -6.97 4.58
CA ASP A 100 -1.60 -7.43 3.21
C ASP A 100 -1.98 -6.35 2.18
N ILE A 101 -3.12 -5.67 2.42
CA ILE A 101 -3.58 -4.55 1.57
C ILE A 101 -2.54 -3.44 1.52
N TRP A 102 -2.00 -3.03 2.67
CA TRP A 102 -1.00 -1.96 2.76
C TRP A 102 0.35 -2.35 2.14
N GLN A 103 0.82 -3.58 2.37
CA GLN A 103 2.06 -4.05 1.76
C GLN A 103 1.99 -4.08 0.24
N LEU A 104 0.82 -4.39 -0.33
CA LEU A 104 0.61 -4.33 -1.76
C LEU A 104 0.74 -2.90 -2.29
N GLN A 105 0.32 -1.86 -1.55
CA GLN A 105 0.49 -0.46 -1.98
C GLN A 105 1.95 -0.12 -2.28
N LEU A 106 2.90 -0.60 -1.47
CA LEU A 106 4.33 -0.38 -1.70
C LEU A 106 4.88 -1.14 -2.90
N ARG A 107 4.22 -2.24 -3.29
CA ARG A 107 4.65 -3.09 -4.40
C ARG A 107 4.01 -2.69 -5.72
N MET A 108 2.81 -2.10 -5.71
CA MET A 108 2.09 -1.69 -6.92
C MET A 108 2.82 -0.63 -7.74
N SER A 109 3.71 0.16 -7.13
CA SER A 109 4.61 1.08 -7.85
C SER A 109 5.70 0.34 -8.65
N ARG A 110 6.04 -0.91 -8.27
CA ARG A 110 7.09 -1.73 -8.89
C ARG A 110 6.49 -2.72 -9.88
N ARG A 111 5.98 -2.19 -10.99
CA ARG A 111 5.23 -2.92 -12.03
C ARG A 111 6.07 -3.57 -13.14
N GLN A 112 7.40 -3.43 -13.12
CA GLN A 112 8.29 -3.95 -14.17
C GLN A 112 8.39 -5.49 -14.21
N GLY A 113 8.46 -6.03 -15.43
CA GLY A 113 8.60 -7.46 -15.72
C GLY A 113 7.52 -8.36 -15.11
N LYS A 114 7.89 -9.58 -14.72
CA LYS A 114 6.94 -10.60 -14.21
C LYS A 114 6.28 -10.26 -12.86
N ARG A 115 6.64 -9.14 -12.23
CA ARG A 115 6.13 -8.76 -10.91
C ARG A 115 4.67 -8.34 -10.96
N ALA A 116 4.23 -7.74 -12.06
CA ALA A 116 2.86 -7.30 -12.23
C ALA A 116 1.87 -8.49 -12.20
N TRP A 117 2.15 -9.56 -12.95
CA TRP A 117 1.34 -10.79 -12.92
C TRP A 117 1.26 -11.39 -11.52
N LYS A 118 2.41 -11.53 -10.84
CA LYS A 118 2.44 -12.07 -9.47
C LYS A 118 1.66 -11.22 -8.46
N LEU A 119 1.63 -9.89 -8.66
CA LEU A 119 0.83 -9.00 -7.82
C LEU A 119 -0.67 -9.19 -8.08
N MET A 120 -1.06 -9.33 -9.35
CA MET A 120 -2.45 -9.56 -9.76
C MET A 120 -3.02 -10.89 -9.23
N GLU A 121 -2.18 -11.92 -9.15
CA GLU A 121 -2.54 -13.22 -8.57
C GLU A 121 -2.78 -13.18 -7.04
N HIS A 122 -2.39 -12.09 -6.35
CA HIS A 122 -2.53 -12.01 -4.91
C HIS A 122 -4.01 -11.97 -4.49
N PRO A 123 -4.45 -12.75 -3.48
CA PRO A 123 -5.86 -12.82 -3.06
C PRO A 123 -6.42 -11.49 -2.49
N LYS A 124 -5.55 -10.51 -2.24
CA LYS A 124 -5.90 -9.16 -1.77
C LYS A 124 -5.63 -8.07 -2.79
N PHE A 125 -5.28 -8.44 -4.01
CA PHE A 125 -5.02 -7.49 -5.08
C PHE A 125 -6.23 -6.57 -5.31
N ARG A 126 -7.45 -7.12 -5.40
CA ARG A 126 -8.66 -6.29 -5.62
C ARG A 126 -8.83 -5.20 -4.55
N ALA A 127 -8.68 -5.55 -3.28
CA ALA A 127 -8.79 -4.58 -2.18
C ALA A 127 -7.64 -3.57 -2.17
N ALA A 128 -6.43 -3.98 -2.58
CA ALA A 128 -5.32 -3.05 -2.74
C ALA A 128 -5.52 -2.10 -3.94
N PHE A 129 -6.06 -2.60 -5.05
CA PHE A 129 -6.41 -1.78 -6.20
C PHE A 129 -7.51 -0.77 -5.86
N ASP A 130 -8.58 -1.20 -5.18
CA ASP A 130 -9.65 -0.30 -4.72
C ASP A 130 -9.10 0.81 -3.80
N LEU A 131 -8.11 0.51 -2.95
CA LEU A 131 -7.46 1.51 -2.11
C LEU A 131 -6.59 2.47 -2.93
N LEU A 132 -5.86 1.96 -3.94
CA LEU A 132 -5.06 2.78 -4.85
C LEU A 132 -5.95 3.76 -5.62
N GLU A 133 -7.10 3.30 -6.11
CA GLU A 133 -8.07 4.13 -6.83
C GLU A 133 -8.63 5.24 -5.93
N LEU A 134 -9.04 4.91 -4.70
CA LEU A 134 -9.48 5.91 -3.71
C LEU A 134 -8.40 6.96 -3.43
N ARG A 135 -7.15 6.52 -3.25
CA ARG A 135 -6.02 7.43 -3.01
C ARG A 135 -5.76 8.35 -4.20
N ALA A 136 -5.80 7.81 -5.42
CA ALA A 136 -5.61 8.60 -6.64
C ALA A 136 -6.70 9.68 -6.81
N GLN A 137 -7.94 9.38 -6.41
CA GLN A 137 -9.05 10.32 -6.42
C GLN A 137 -8.90 11.41 -5.35
N VAL A 138 -8.47 11.05 -4.14
CA VAL A 138 -8.43 11.96 -2.99
C VAL A 138 -7.17 12.84 -2.99
N GLU A 139 -6.01 12.27 -3.30
CA GLU A 139 -4.72 12.98 -3.31
C GLU A 139 -4.58 13.89 -4.53
N ASN A 140 -5.44 13.76 -5.56
CA ASN A 140 -5.37 14.48 -6.84
C ASN A 140 -3.96 14.45 -7.46
N ASN A 141 -3.23 13.36 -7.23
CA ASN A 141 -1.86 13.20 -7.69
C ASN A 141 -1.84 12.52 -9.05
N THR A 142 -1.36 13.23 -10.06
CA THR A 142 -1.29 12.76 -11.46
C THR A 142 -0.54 11.43 -11.60
N GLU A 143 0.52 11.20 -10.82
CA GLU A 143 1.30 9.95 -10.89
C GLU A 143 0.51 8.77 -10.30
N LEU A 144 -0.23 8.99 -9.21
CA LEU A 144 -1.11 7.96 -8.66
C LEU A 144 -2.29 7.67 -9.59
N GLN A 145 -2.85 8.68 -10.24
CA GLN A 145 -3.92 8.52 -11.23
C GLN A 145 -3.45 7.71 -12.44
N ARG A 146 -2.26 8.02 -12.97
CA ARG A 146 -1.64 7.22 -14.05
C ARG A 146 -1.37 5.79 -13.61
N LEU A 147 -0.92 5.58 -12.38
CA LEU A 147 -0.67 4.25 -11.85
C LEU A 147 -1.98 3.45 -11.71
N ALA A 148 -3.03 4.07 -11.17
CA ALA A 148 -4.36 3.47 -11.03
C ALA A 148 -4.94 3.11 -12.40
N GLN A 149 -4.87 4.03 -13.37
CA GLN A 149 -5.34 3.79 -14.74
C GLN A 149 -4.61 2.63 -15.40
N TRP A 150 -3.28 2.59 -15.29
CA TRP A 150 -2.48 1.49 -15.85
C TRP A 150 -2.86 0.14 -15.24
N TRP A 151 -3.06 0.07 -13.92
CA TRP A 151 -3.50 -1.16 -13.28
C TRP A 151 -4.93 -1.55 -13.68
N ALA A 152 -5.80 -0.56 -13.93
CA ALA A 152 -7.16 -0.78 -14.41
C ALA A 152 -7.19 -1.41 -15.81
N GLU A 153 -6.35 -0.90 -16.71
CA GLU A 153 -6.16 -1.46 -18.05
C GLU A 153 -5.52 -2.85 -17.97
N PHE A 154 -4.40 -2.99 -17.25
CA PHE A 154 -3.65 -4.24 -17.17
C PHE A 154 -4.49 -5.42 -16.67
N GLN A 155 -5.35 -5.21 -15.67
CA GLN A 155 -6.23 -6.27 -15.14
C GLN A 155 -7.41 -6.61 -16.07
N ALA A 156 -7.77 -5.71 -17.00
CA ALA A 156 -8.85 -5.91 -17.97
C ALA A 156 -8.35 -6.49 -19.30
N SER A 157 -7.07 -6.26 -19.64
CA SER A 157 -6.43 -6.70 -20.88
C SER A 157 -6.20 -8.21 -20.95
N ALA A 158 -6.19 -8.75 -22.17
CA ALA A 158 -5.86 -10.16 -22.41
C ALA A 158 -4.34 -10.43 -22.23
N PRO A 159 -3.90 -11.68 -22.01
CA PRO A 159 -2.47 -11.98 -21.79
C PRO A 159 -1.49 -11.45 -22.86
N PRO A 160 -1.82 -11.44 -24.16
CA PRO A 160 -0.96 -10.82 -25.18
C PRO A 160 -0.79 -9.31 -24.99
N GLU A 161 -1.87 -8.60 -24.69
CA GLU A 161 -1.89 -7.15 -24.45
C GLU A 161 -1.15 -6.80 -23.16
N GLN A 162 -1.36 -7.57 -22.08
CA GLN A 162 -0.62 -7.44 -20.82
C GLN A 162 0.89 -7.52 -21.06
N LYS A 163 1.34 -8.43 -21.92
CA LYS A 163 2.76 -8.53 -22.27
C LYS A 163 3.25 -7.29 -23.02
N GLY A 164 2.44 -6.73 -23.93
CA GLY A 164 2.72 -5.47 -24.60
C GLY A 164 2.92 -4.31 -23.61
N MET A 165 1.96 -4.12 -22.70
CA MET A 165 2.00 -3.09 -21.67
C MET A 165 3.24 -3.18 -20.75
N LEU A 166 3.72 -4.40 -20.47
CA LEU A 166 4.93 -4.59 -19.66
C LEU A 166 6.21 -4.25 -20.43
N ASN A 167 6.25 -4.50 -21.73
CA ASN A 167 7.41 -4.15 -22.56
C ASN A 167 7.55 -2.63 -22.68
N GLU A 168 6.44 -1.90 -22.84
CA GLU A 168 6.43 -0.42 -22.88
C GLU A 168 7.03 0.20 -21.61
N LEU A 169 6.84 -0.45 -20.45
CA LEU A 169 7.42 -0.01 -19.18
C LEU A 169 8.91 -0.31 -19.01
N ASP A 170 9.42 -1.32 -19.71
CA ASP A 170 10.82 -1.71 -19.67
C ASP A 170 11.66 -0.87 -20.66
N ASP A 171 11.03 -0.30 -21.69
CA ASP A 171 11.63 0.63 -22.66
C ASP A 171 11.74 2.08 -22.13
N ASP A 172 11.02 2.41 -21.05
CA ASP A 172 11.15 3.69 -20.34
C ASP A 172 12.50 3.71 -19.59
N PRO A 173 13.42 4.68 -19.83
CA PRO A 173 14.80 4.61 -19.38
C PRO A 173 14.91 4.85 -17.86
N ALA A 174 14.58 3.84 -17.05
CA ALA A 174 14.94 3.84 -15.65
C ALA A 174 16.48 3.78 -15.53
N PRO A 175 17.10 4.60 -14.67
CA PRO A 175 18.55 4.59 -14.51
C PRO A 175 18.97 3.23 -13.99
N ARG A 176 19.58 2.44 -14.89
CA ARG A 176 20.12 1.10 -14.59
C ARG A 176 21.03 1.21 -13.38
N ARG A 177 20.53 0.82 -12.19
CA ARG A 177 21.36 0.65 -10.99
C ARG A 177 22.49 -0.29 -11.38
N ARG A 178 23.71 0.27 -11.48
CA ARG A 178 24.94 -0.48 -11.75
C ARG A 178 24.93 -1.71 -10.85
N ARG A 179 24.89 -2.90 -11.47
CA ARG A 179 25.03 -4.17 -10.76
C ARG A 179 26.32 -4.09 -9.96
N SER A 180 26.20 -3.99 -8.64
CA SER A 180 27.35 -4.05 -7.74
C SER A 180 28.04 -5.39 -7.99
N ARG A 181 29.29 -5.33 -8.44
CA ARG A 181 30.12 -6.52 -8.72
C ARG A 181 30.16 -7.40 -7.46
N PRO A 182 30.09 -8.74 -7.58
CA PRO A 182 30.25 -9.61 -6.42
C PRO A 182 31.61 -9.35 -5.78
N ARG A 183 31.63 -8.97 -4.49
CA ARG A 183 32.87 -8.91 -3.71
C ARG A 183 33.52 -10.30 -3.77
N LYS A 184 34.70 -10.39 -4.39
CA LYS A 184 35.55 -11.59 -4.36
C LYS A 184 35.70 -12.04 -2.90
N ARG A 185 35.30 -13.28 -2.63
CA ARG A 185 35.55 -13.95 -1.34
C ARG A 185 37.06 -13.96 -1.09
N ALA A 186 37.49 -13.47 0.06
CA ALA A 186 38.88 -13.57 0.49
C ALA A 186 39.25 -15.05 0.73
N PRO A 187 40.49 -15.48 0.39
CA PRO A 187 40.91 -16.86 0.59
C PRO A 187 41.05 -17.18 2.08
N ARG A 188 40.56 -18.37 2.44
CA ARG A 188 40.61 -18.99 3.77
C ARG A 188 42.07 -19.28 4.11
N ARG A 189 42.61 -18.69 5.18
CA ARG A 189 43.93 -19.10 5.72
C ARG A 189 43.76 -20.47 6.38
N GLU A 190 44.41 -21.47 5.81
CA GLU A 190 44.63 -22.77 6.46
C GLU A 190 45.58 -22.59 7.65
N GLY A 191 45.26 -23.31 8.72
CA GLY A 191 46.00 -23.29 9.98
C GLY A 191 47.42 -23.81 9.81
N THR A 192 48.34 -23.17 10.52
CA THR A 192 49.69 -23.68 10.72
C THR A 192 49.70 -24.52 12.00
N VAL A 193 50.43 -25.62 11.89
CA VAL A 193 50.78 -26.63 12.90
C VAL A 193 51.32 -26.02 14.19
#